data_AF-A0ABD1VYM4-F1
#
_entry.id   AF-A0ABD1VYM4-F1
#
_cell.length_a   1.000
_cell.length_b   1.000
_cell.length_c   1.000
_cell.angle_alpha   90.00
_cell.angle_beta   90.00
_cell.angle_gamma   90.00
#
_symmetry.space_group_name_H-M   'P 1'
#
loop_
_entity.id
_entity.type
_entity.pdbx_description
1 polymer ?
#
loop_
_entity_poly.entity_id
_entity_poly.type
_entity_poly.pdbx_seq_one_letter_code
_entity_poly.pdbx_strand_id
1 'polypeptide(L)'
;MLTQKIESALTKRKDKRRQMVLEEDPFAPEIMAVPLPKGFKQPMIESYDGVTDPLDHLRTFVDMMRLYAAPDAVMCRSFPPTLRREARDWVASSSPSISQKLLTISLKALWLIS
;
A
#
# COMPACT_ATOMS: atom_id res chain seq x y z
N MET A 1 39.90 -1.87 2.80
CA MET A 1 39.07 -2.73 3.68
C MET A 1 37.70 -2.12 4.02
N LEU A 2 37.60 -0.81 4.30
CA LEU A 2 36.33 -0.16 4.66
C LEU A 2 35.28 -0.16 3.52
N THR A 3 35.72 0.10 2.29
CA THR A 3 34.89 0.19 1.08
C THR A 3 34.22 -1.13 0.73
N GLN A 4 34.97 -2.24 0.76
CA GLN A 4 34.41 -3.57 0.52
C GLN A 4 33.38 -4.00 1.57
N LYS A 5 33.53 -3.54 2.82
CA LYS A 5 32.57 -3.82 3.89
C LYS A 5 31.26 -3.05 3.69
N ILE A 6 31.34 -1.84 3.15
CA ILE A 6 30.17 -1.04 2.78
C ILE A 6 29.47 -1.66 1.57
N GLU A 7 30.20 -2.03 0.53
CA GLU A 7 29.63 -2.66 -0.68
C GLU A 7 28.94 -3.99 -0.36
N SER A 8 29.59 -4.86 0.42
CA SER A 8 29.00 -6.13 0.86
C SER A 8 27.78 -5.94 1.79
N ALA A 9 27.77 -4.90 2.63
CA ALA A 9 26.60 -4.56 3.43
C ALA A 9 25.46 -3.99 2.58
N LEU A 10 25.76 -3.21 1.53
CA LEU A 10 24.77 -2.66 0.60
C LEU A 10 24.18 -3.75 -0.29
N THR A 11 25.00 -4.67 -0.80
CA THR A 11 24.50 -5.82 -1.58
C THR A 11 23.67 -6.75 -0.71
N LYS A 12 24.11 -7.06 0.52
CA LYS A 12 23.33 -7.85 1.48
C LYS A 12 22.00 -7.17 1.87
N ARG A 13 21.97 -5.84 2.02
CA ARG A 13 20.72 -5.08 2.24
C ARG A 13 19.82 -5.08 1.01
N LYS A 14 20.38 -4.99 -0.19
CA LYS A 14 19.63 -4.99 -1.46
C LYS A 14 19.05 -6.37 -1.76
N ASP A 15 19.81 -7.42 -1.48
CA ASP A 15 19.39 -8.82 -1.59
C ASP A 15 18.33 -9.16 -0.55
N LYS A 16 18.54 -8.77 0.72
CA LYS A 16 17.53 -8.88 1.78
C LYS A 16 16.25 -8.10 1.45
N ARG A 17 16.34 -6.89 0.87
CA ARG A 17 15.16 -6.14 0.40
C ARG A 17 14.46 -6.83 -0.76
N ARG A 18 15.20 -7.43 -1.69
CA ARG A 18 14.64 -8.21 -2.80
C ARG A 18 13.96 -9.49 -2.30
N GLN A 19 14.55 -10.15 -1.31
CA GLN A 19 14.00 -11.35 -0.70
C GLN A 19 12.76 -11.05 0.15
N MET A 20 12.73 -9.95 0.91
CA MET A 20 11.51 -9.45 1.57
C MET A 20 10.40 -9.01 0.60
N VAL A 21 10.73 -8.73 -0.66
CA VAL A 21 9.74 -8.40 -1.71
C VAL A 21 9.21 -9.68 -2.38
N LEU A 22 9.90 -10.81 -2.24
CA LEU A 22 9.51 -12.10 -2.84
C LEU A 22 8.85 -13.06 -1.83
N GLU A 23 9.21 -12.98 -0.54
CA GLU A 23 8.58 -13.77 0.54
C GLU A 23 7.36 -13.06 1.14
N GLU A 24 6.26 -13.00 0.39
CA GLU A 24 4.94 -12.52 0.83
C GLU A 24 4.75 -11.00 0.76
N ASP A 25 4.57 -10.50 -0.46
CA ASP A 25 3.80 -9.26 -0.63
C ASP A 25 2.42 -9.46 0.04
N PRO A 26 1.94 -8.50 0.86
CA PRO A 26 0.63 -8.63 1.53
C PRO A 26 -0.54 -8.67 0.53
N PHE A 27 -0.28 -8.42 -0.75
CA PHE A 27 -1.25 -8.53 -1.82
C PHE A 27 -1.10 -9.81 -2.62
N ALA A 28 -2.24 -10.34 -3.05
CA ALA A 28 -2.28 -11.51 -3.91
C ALA A 28 -1.53 -11.24 -5.24
N PRO A 29 -0.90 -12.25 -5.87
CA PRO A 29 -0.12 -12.06 -7.09
C PRO A 29 -0.89 -11.34 -8.21
N GLU A 30 -2.21 -11.52 -8.28
CA GLU A 30 -3.09 -10.87 -9.25
C GLU A 30 -3.13 -9.35 -9.07
N ILE A 31 -3.12 -8.87 -7.82
CA ILE A 31 -3.07 -7.44 -7.49
C ILE A 31 -1.70 -6.86 -7.87
N MET A 32 -0.64 -7.64 -7.63
CA MET A 32 0.74 -7.24 -7.95
C MET A 32 1.04 -7.25 -9.45
N ALA A 33 0.34 -8.10 -10.22
CA ALA A 33 0.45 -8.19 -11.67
C ALA A 33 -0.15 -6.98 -12.42
N VAL A 34 -1.02 -6.19 -11.77
CA VAL A 34 -1.61 -5.00 -12.41
C VAL A 34 -0.55 -3.91 -12.58
N PRO A 35 -0.29 -3.44 -13.82
CA PRO A 35 0.66 -2.37 -14.05
C PRO A 35 0.16 -1.05 -13.46
N LEU A 36 1.08 -0.24 -12.94
CA LEU A 36 0.75 1.11 -12.49
C LEU A 36 0.43 2.00 -13.70
N PRO A 37 -0.52 2.96 -13.58
CA PRO A 37 -0.78 3.94 -14.62
C PRO A 37 0.48 4.72 -15.01
N LYS A 38 0.56 5.18 -16.26
CA LYS A 38 1.72 5.94 -16.74
C LYS A 38 1.84 7.25 -15.95
N GLY A 39 3.03 7.49 -15.38
CA GLY A 39 3.29 8.67 -14.56
C GLY A 39 2.68 8.61 -13.16
N PHE A 40 2.18 7.43 -12.74
CA PHE A 40 1.68 7.24 -11.38
C PHE A 40 2.76 7.58 -10.35
N LYS A 41 2.41 8.47 -9.44
CA LYS A 41 3.19 8.81 -8.26
C LYS A 41 2.40 8.36 -7.04
N GLN A 42 3.12 7.97 -6.00
CA GLN A 42 2.49 7.63 -4.73
C GLN A 42 1.62 8.82 -4.27
N PRO A 43 0.37 8.59 -3.86
CA PRO A 43 -0.50 9.65 -3.38
C PRO A 43 0.16 10.41 -2.23
N MET A 44 0.22 11.74 -2.35
CA MET A 44 0.69 12.63 -1.28
C MET A 44 -0.53 13.13 -0.51
N ILE A 45 -1.10 12.24 0.31
CA ILE A 45 -2.14 12.59 1.28
C ILE A 45 -1.54 12.54 2.68
N GLU A 46 -2.17 13.24 3.63
CA GLU A 46 -1.77 13.15 5.03
C GLU A 46 -1.90 11.71 5.52
N SER A 47 -0.89 11.24 6.25
CA SER A 47 -0.87 9.86 6.72
C SER A 47 -1.78 9.67 7.94
N TYR A 48 -2.65 8.67 7.88
CA TYR A 48 -3.56 8.31 8.96
C TYR A 48 -2.82 7.65 10.13
N ASP A 49 -2.92 8.23 11.32
CA ASP A 49 -2.34 7.72 12.56
C ASP A 49 -3.33 6.99 13.48
N GLY A 50 -4.59 6.88 13.11
CA GLY A 50 -5.61 6.31 13.99
C GLY A 50 -6.35 7.32 14.86
N VAL A 51 -6.04 8.62 14.76
CA VAL A 51 -6.65 9.67 15.61
C VAL A 51 -7.74 10.44 14.89
N THR A 52 -7.56 10.71 13.58
CA THR A 52 -8.57 11.40 12.75
C THR A 52 -9.70 10.46 12.33
N ASP A 53 -10.72 10.95 11.61
CA ASP A 53 -11.80 10.08 11.12
C ASP A 53 -11.28 9.12 10.02
N PRO A 54 -11.31 7.79 10.22
CA PRO A 54 -10.87 6.85 9.19
C PRO A 54 -11.69 6.94 7.89
N LEU A 55 -12.96 7.37 7.95
CA LEU A 55 -13.79 7.54 6.75
C LEU A 55 -13.34 8.75 5.93
N ASP A 56 -12.95 9.83 6.58
CA ASP A 56 -12.46 11.04 5.90
C ASP A 56 -11.12 10.77 5.20
N HIS A 57 -10.22 10.04 5.87
CA HIS A 57 -8.97 9.57 5.25
C HIS A 57 -9.23 8.69 4.03
N LEU A 58 -10.16 7.73 4.14
CA LEU A 58 -10.50 6.83 3.04
C LEU A 58 -11.10 7.59 1.86
N ARG A 59 -12.01 8.54 2.10
CA ARG A 59 -12.60 9.38 1.04
C ARG A 59 -11.53 10.18 0.31
N THR A 60 -10.67 10.86 1.06
CA THR A 60 -9.53 11.63 0.51
C THR A 60 -8.63 10.73 -0.35
N PHE A 61 -8.32 9.52 0.14
CA PHE A 61 -7.52 8.56 -0.62
C PHE A 61 -8.21 8.15 -1.93
N VAL A 62 -9.50 7.78 -1.87
CA VAL A 62 -10.27 7.35 -3.05
C VAL A 62 -10.37 8.45 -4.08
N ASP A 63 -10.65 9.69 -3.66
CA ASP A 63 -10.75 10.83 -4.57
C ASP A 63 -9.41 11.11 -5.26
N MET A 64 -8.29 11.00 -4.54
CA MET A 64 -6.96 11.10 -5.14
C MET A 64 -6.68 9.97 -6.14
N MET A 65 -7.06 8.72 -5.83
CA MET A 65 -6.87 7.60 -6.74
C MET A 65 -7.75 7.69 -8.00
N ARG A 66 -8.94 8.29 -7.90
CA ARG A 66 -9.81 8.60 -9.05
C ARG A 66 -9.16 9.60 -10.00
N LEU A 67 -8.45 10.62 -9.49
CA LEU A 67 -7.70 11.56 -10.35
C LEU A 67 -6.64 10.86 -11.20
N TYR A 68 -6.05 9.77 -10.70
CA TYR A 68 -5.10 8.94 -11.44
C TYR A 68 -5.76 7.91 -12.36
N ALA A 69 -7.09 7.83 -12.39
CA ALA A 69 -7.84 6.73 -13.01
C ALA A 69 -7.26 5.35 -12.61
N ALA A 70 -6.85 5.23 -11.33
CA ALA A 70 -6.14 4.06 -10.86
C ALA A 70 -7.11 2.87 -10.70
N PRO A 71 -6.79 1.68 -11.23
CA PRO A 71 -7.57 0.47 -10.97
C PRO A 71 -7.57 0.10 -9.48
N ASP A 72 -8.60 -0.61 -9.02
CA ASP A 72 -8.74 -1.05 -7.62
C ASP A 72 -7.49 -1.76 -7.09
N ALA A 73 -6.85 -2.60 -7.90
CA ALA A 73 -5.60 -3.26 -7.52
C ALA A 73 -4.47 -2.27 -7.20
N VAL A 74 -4.40 -1.17 -7.95
CA VAL A 74 -3.43 -0.09 -7.72
C VAL A 74 -3.82 0.72 -6.49
N MET A 75 -5.11 0.94 -6.24
CA MET A 75 -5.61 1.54 -5.00
C MET A 75 -5.20 0.70 -3.78
N CYS A 76 -5.45 -0.60 -3.79
CA CYS A 76 -5.06 -1.51 -2.73
C CYS A 76 -3.55 -1.42 -2.42
N ARG A 77 -2.69 -1.49 -3.44
CA ARG A 77 -1.23 -1.40 -3.27
C ARG A 77 -0.75 -0.06 -2.76
N SER A 78 -1.48 1.02 -3.05
CA SER A 78 -1.09 2.38 -2.71
C SER A 78 -1.63 2.86 -1.37
N PHE A 79 -2.54 2.11 -0.75
CA PHE A 79 -3.16 2.48 0.53
C PHE A 79 -2.25 2.28 1.76
N PRO A 80 -1.55 1.14 1.96
CA PRO A 80 -0.70 0.93 3.12
C PRO A 80 0.33 2.04 3.43
N PRO A 81 1.02 2.67 2.45
CA PRO A 81 1.96 3.74 2.76
C PRO A 81 1.28 5.04 3.25
N THR A 82 -0.05 5.15 3.17
CA THR A 82 -0.82 6.27 3.74
C THR A 82 -1.13 6.08 5.22
N LEU A 83 -0.75 4.93 5.80
CA LEU A 83 -0.96 4.62 7.21
C LEU A 83 0.34 4.79 7.99
N ARG A 84 0.23 5.27 9.23
CA ARG A 84 1.34 5.37 10.17
C ARG A 84 0.93 4.82 11.54
N ARG A 85 1.94 4.53 12.37
CA ARG A 85 1.79 4.03 13.74
C ARG A 85 0.88 2.79 13.81
N GLU A 86 -0.01 2.73 14.80
CA GLU A 86 -0.87 1.58 15.10
C GLU A 86 -1.77 1.20 13.92
N ALA A 87 -2.17 2.17 13.09
CA ALA A 87 -2.95 1.91 11.88
C ALA A 87 -2.17 1.08 10.83
N ARG A 88 -0.86 1.27 10.75
CA ARG A 88 0.01 0.50 9.85
C ARG A 88 0.18 -0.94 10.33
N ASP A 89 0.38 -1.11 11.63
CA ASP A 89 0.56 -2.42 12.24
C ASP A 89 -0.72 -3.25 12.15
N TRP A 90 -1.89 -2.62 12.25
CA TRP A 90 -3.17 -3.28 12.03
C TRP A 90 -3.27 -3.90 10.64
N VAL A 91 -2.91 -3.16 9.57
CA VAL A 91 -2.93 -3.71 8.20
C VAL A 91 -1.93 -4.84 8.03
N ALA A 92 -0.74 -4.74 8.61
CA ALA A 92 0.26 -5.82 8.55
C ALA A 92 -0.17 -7.08 9.33
N SER A 93 -0.90 -6.90 10.44
CA SER A 93 -1.40 -8.00 11.28
C SER A 93 -2.68 -8.64 10.76
N SER A 94 -3.47 -7.89 9.99
CA SER A 94 -4.67 -8.41 9.36
C SER A 94 -4.29 -9.40 8.26
N SER A 95 -4.88 -10.60 8.27
CA SER A 95 -4.66 -11.59 7.21
C SER A 95 -4.88 -10.93 5.84
N PRO A 96 -4.03 -11.19 4.82
CA PRO A 96 -4.16 -10.63 3.48
C PRO A 96 -5.60 -10.69 2.93
N SER A 97 -6.31 -11.78 3.24
CA SER A 97 -7.70 -11.99 2.85
C SER A 97 -8.70 -11.06 3.54
N ILE A 98 -8.45 -10.64 4.78
CA ILE A 98 -9.35 -9.79 5.57
C ILE A 98 -9.12 -8.31 5.22
N SER A 99 -7.87 -7.86 5.15
CA SER A 99 -7.56 -6.46 4.76
C SER A 99 -8.02 -6.18 3.33
N GLN A 100 -7.80 -7.12 2.41
CA GLN A 100 -8.32 -7.01 1.04
C GLN A 100 -9.84 -6.97 1.01
N LYS A 101 -10.52 -7.80 1.81
CA LYS A 101 -12.00 -7.78 1.89
C LYS A 101 -12.52 -6.47 2.50
N LEU A 102 -11.92 -5.94 3.56
CA LEU A 102 -12.36 -4.69 4.18
C LEU A 102 -12.14 -3.47 3.28
N LEU A 103 -11.01 -3.40 2.58
CA LEU A 103 -10.74 -2.37 1.59
C LEU A 103 -11.69 -2.51 0.39
N THR A 104 -11.93 -3.73 -0.10
CA THR A 104 -12.87 -3.99 -1.21
C THR A 104 -14.32 -3.67 -0.83
N ILE A 105 -14.75 -4.03 0.38
CA ILE A 105 -16.10 -3.73 0.88
C ILE A 105 -16.26 -2.21 1.04
N SER A 106 -15.25 -1.52 1.57
CA SER A 106 -15.32 -0.06 1.75
C SER A 106 -15.30 0.68 0.40
N LEU A 107 -14.50 0.22 -0.57
CA LEU A 107 -14.48 0.77 -1.94
C LEU A 107 -15.79 0.50 -2.70
N LYS A 108 -16.37 -0.69 -2.54
CA LYS A 108 -17.66 -1.05 -3.17
C LYS A 108 -18.87 -0.37 -2.51
N ALA A 109 -18.86 -0.20 -1.19
CA ALA A 109 -19.93 0.49 -0.47
C ALA A 109 -20.02 1.97 -0.87
N LEU A 110 -18.88 2.63 -1.14
CA LEU A 110 -18.85 3.99 -1.67
C LEU A 110 -19.34 4.08 -3.13
N TRP A 111 -19.25 2.99 -3.91
CA TRP A 111 -19.77 2.92 -5.29
C TRP A 111 -21.29 2.75 -5.36
N LEU A 112 -21.94 2.19 -4.33
CA LEU A 112 -23.39 1.97 -4.30
C LEU A 112 -24.19 3.17 -3.78
N ILE A 113 -23.52 4.26 -3.40
CA ILE A 113 -24.15 5.49 -2.85
C ILE A 113 -23.99 6.67 -3.83
N SER A 114 -23.71 6.42 -5.12
CA SER A 114 -23.64 7.45 -6.18
C SER A 114 -24.41 7.04 -7.42
#